data_AF-A0A7X7J7J1-F1
#
_entry.id   AF-A0A7X7J7J1-F1
#
_cell.length_a   1.000
_cell.length_b   1.000
_cell.length_c   1.000
_cell.angle_alpha   90.00
_cell.angle_beta   90.00
_cell.angle_gamma   90.00
#
_symmetry.space_group_name_H-M   'P 1'
#
loop_
_entity.id
_entity.type
_entity.pdbx_description
1 polymer ?
#
loop_
_entity_poly.entity_id
_entity_poly.type
_entity_poly.pdbx_seq_one_letter_code
_entity_poly.pdbx_strand_id
1 'polypeptide(L)'
;MNKKGFTLVEIMIVVAIIALLAAIAIPNLMKAKVASQEALAKNTARNIAMAAETFASANDSDYPTATTDLTDGDNPYLSVDYCAEGATFNTYSFTCTWNADGTGYSIVATPADGSQATKTYTFTTGGKLEEGVVVAG
;
A
#
# COMPACT_ATOMS: atom_id res chain seq x y z
N MET A 1 6.51 -12.83 -58.18
CA MET A 1 6.35 -12.87 -56.70
C MET A 1 5.40 -11.74 -56.31
N ASN A 2 4.11 -12.03 -56.10
CA ASN A 2 3.13 -10.99 -55.79
C ASN A 2 3.23 -10.62 -54.31
N LYS A 3 3.85 -9.47 -54.02
CA LYS A 3 3.77 -8.86 -52.69
C LYS A 3 2.37 -8.27 -52.53
N LYS A 4 1.51 -8.89 -51.73
CA LYS A 4 0.28 -8.25 -51.25
C LYS A 4 0.70 -7.12 -50.31
N GLY A 5 0.44 -5.88 -50.70
CA GLY A 5 0.56 -4.72 -49.82
C GLY A 5 -0.69 -4.60 -48.95
N PHE A 6 -0.50 -4.23 -47.67
CA PHE A 6 -1.60 -3.83 -46.80
C PHE A 6 -2.27 -2.56 -47.35
N THR A 7 -3.60 -2.49 -47.27
CA THR A 7 -4.31 -1.28 -47.66
C THR A 7 -4.20 -0.21 -46.57
N LEU A 8 -4.14 1.08 -46.97
CA LEU A 8 -4.16 2.19 -46.00
C LEU A 8 -5.45 2.17 -45.16
N VAL A 9 -6.56 1.76 -45.77
CA VAL A 9 -7.87 1.66 -45.11
C VAL A 9 -7.85 0.59 -44.01
N GLU A 10 -7.19 -0.55 -44.22
CA GLU A 10 -7.00 -1.57 -43.18
C GLU A 10 -6.28 -1.02 -41.96
N ILE A 11 -5.21 -0.26 -42.16
CA ILE A 11 -4.47 0.31 -41.03
C ILE A 11 -5.30 1.39 -40.33
N MET A 12 -6.07 2.21 -41.07
CA MET A 12 -6.92 3.25 -40.48
C MET A 12 -8.03 2.69 -39.59
N ILE A 13 -8.76 1.66 -40.01
CA ILE A 13 -9.84 1.09 -39.19
C ILE A 13 -9.29 0.37 -37.95
N VAL A 14 -8.13 -0.29 -38.08
CA VAL A 14 -7.49 -0.97 -36.96
C VAL A 14 -7.08 0.01 -35.87
N VAL A 15 -6.41 1.12 -36.22
CA VAL A 15 -6.03 2.13 -35.22
C VAL A 15 -7.25 2.82 -34.61
N ALA A 16 -8.33 3.02 -35.38
CA ALA A 16 -9.58 3.59 -34.87
C ALA A 16 -10.24 2.69 -33.80
N ILE A 17 -10.29 1.37 -34.04
CA ILE A 17 -10.84 0.41 -33.08
C ILE A 17 -9.94 0.30 -31.83
N ILE A 18 -8.62 0.24 -32.01
CA ILE A 18 -7.66 0.21 -30.88
C ILE A 18 -7.80 1.47 -30.02
N ALA A 19 -7.95 2.65 -30.65
CA ALA A 19 -8.13 3.91 -29.93
C ALA A 19 -9.43 3.94 -29.10
N LEU A 20 -10.53 3.40 -29.63
CA LEU A 20 -11.79 3.27 -28.91
C LEU A 20 -11.67 2.35 -27.70
N LEU A 21 -11.05 1.18 -27.87
CA LEU A 21 -10.83 0.24 -26.78
C LEU A 21 -9.90 0.83 -25.70
N ALA A 22 -8.82 1.49 -26.12
CA ALA A 22 -7.88 2.15 -25.22
C ALA A 22 -8.54 3.27 -24.40
N ALA A 23 -9.43 4.06 -25.00
CA ALA A 23 -10.15 5.14 -24.32
C ALA A 23 -11.00 4.65 -23.13
N ILE A 24 -11.57 3.44 -23.23
CA ILE A 24 -12.35 2.83 -22.13
C ILE A 24 -11.42 2.08 -21.16
N ALA A 25 -10.41 1.40 -21.68
CA ALA A 25 -9.53 0.54 -20.88
C ALA A 25 -8.59 1.32 -19.94
N ILE A 26 -7.99 2.41 -20.43
CA ILE A 26 -7.01 3.22 -19.66
C ILE A 26 -7.58 3.76 -18.34
N PRO A 27 -8.73 4.47 -18.31
CA PRO A 27 -9.24 5.02 -17.04
C PRO A 27 -9.64 3.90 -16.07
N ASN A 28 -10.14 2.77 -16.56
CA ASN A 28 -10.45 1.62 -15.71
C ASN A 28 -9.18 0.98 -15.12
N LEU A 29 -8.14 0.83 -15.93
CA LEU A 29 -6.85 0.32 -15.49
C LEU A 29 -6.21 1.22 -14.42
N MET A 30 -6.31 2.55 -14.57
CA MET A 30 -5.81 3.50 -13.57
C MET A 30 -6.53 3.31 -12.22
N LYS A 31 -7.86 3.19 -12.22
CA LYS A 31 -8.65 2.93 -11.00
C LYS A 31 -8.30 1.59 -10.38
N ALA A 32 -8.19 0.54 -11.19
CA ALA A 32 -7.81 -0.80 -10.73
C ALA A 32 -6.41 -0.80 -10.09
N LYS A 33 -5.46 -0.06 -10.68
CA LYS A 33 -4.13 0.12 -10.10
C LYS A 33 -4.22 0.79 -8.74
N VAL A 34 -4.91 1.93 -8.61
CA VAL A 34 -5.06 2.63 -7.32
C VAL A 34 -5.70 1.72 -6.26
N ALA A 35 -6.78 1.01 -6.61
CA ALA A 35 -7.42 0.07 -5.69
C ALA A 35 -6.49 -1.08 -5.25
N SER A 36 -5.64 -1.58 -6.15
CA SER A 36 -4.62 -2.58 -5.80
C SER A 36 -3.57 -2.01 -4.85
N GLN A 37 -3.15 -0.76 -5.04
CA GLN A 37 -2.18 -0.09 -4.18
C GLN A 37 -2.78 0.14 -2.78
N GLU A 38 -4.02 0.62 -2.70
CA GLU A 38 -4.80 0.76 -1.46
C GLU A 38 -4.92 -0.57 -0.71
N ALA A 39 -5.26 -1.65 -1.40
CA ALA A 39 -5.40 -2.97 -0.80
C ALA A 39 -4.06 -3.49 -0.24
N LEU A 40 -2.96 -3.27 -0.97
CA LEU A 40 -1.62 -3.64 -0.51
C LEU A 40 -1.22 -2.81 0.71
N ALA A 41 -1.46 -1.50 0.72
CA ALA A 41 -1.14 -0.63 1.85
C ALA A 41 -1.91 -1.05 3.12
N LYS A 42 -3.22 -1.31 2.98
CA LYS A 42 -4.06 -1.82 4.07
C LYS A 42 -3.56 -3.16 4.61
N ASN A 43 -3.15 -4.06 3.74
CA ASN A 43 -2.60 -5.36 4.14
C ASN A 43 -1.24 -5.23 4.82
N THR A 44 -0.34 -4.37 4.32
CA THR A 44 0.95 -4.11 4.96
C THR A 44 0.76 -3.51 6.35
N ALA A 45 -0.10 -2.50 6.50
CA ALA A 45 -0.40 -1.93 7.82
C ALA A 45 -1.00 -2.96 8.78
N ARG A 46 -1.88 -3.83 8.28
CA ARG A 46 -2.41 -4.97 9.05
C ARG A 46 -1.30 -5.94 9.46
N ASN A 47 -0.36 -6.25 8.58
CA ASN A 47 0.75 -7.15 8.89
C ASN A 47 1.65 -6.57 9.99
N ILE A 48 1.91 -5.26 9.97
CA ILE A 48 2.65 -4.56 11.03
C ILE A 48 1.88 -4.65 12.35
N ALA A 49 0.58 -4.36 12.33
CA ALA A 49 -0.28 -4.49 13.51
C ALA A 49 -0.26 -5.93 14.06
N MET A 50 -0.40 -6.95 13.19
CA MET A 50 -0.31 -8.36 13.58
C MET A 50 1.05 -8.73 14.17
N ALA A 51 2.15 -8.17 13.67
CA ALA A 51 3.47 -8.35 14.25
C ALA A 51 3.54 -7.78 15.67
N ALA A 52 2.97 -6.60 15.90
CA ALA A 52 2.86 -6.00 17.24
C ALA A 52 2.01 -6.84 18.20
N GLU A 53 0.88 -7.37 17.74
CA GLU A 53 0.04 -8.29 18.55
C GLU A 53 0.79 -9.59 18.89
N THR A 54 1.55 -10.13 17.93
CA THR A 54 2.34 -11.35 18.13
C THR A 54 3.49 -11.10 19.11
N PHE A 55 4.14 -9.93 19.02
CA PHE A 55 5.14 -9.50 19.99
C PHE A 55 4.53 -9.40 21.41
N ALA A 56 3.38 -8.74 21.55
CA ALA A 56 2.72 -8.59 22.85
C ALA A 56 2.34 -9.96 23.46
N SER A 57 1.88 -10.90 22.64
CA SER A 57 1.61 -12.27 23.09
C SER A 57 2.86 -13.00 23.61
N ALA A 58 4.06 -12.60 23.22
CA ALA A 58 5.33 -13.19 23.67
C ALA A 58 5.97 -12.42 24.84
N ASN A 59 5.53 -11.19 25.10
CA ASN A 59 6.15 -10.26 26.06
C ASN A 59 5.12 -9.77 27.09
N ASP A 60 4.48 -10.69 27.83
CA ASP A 60 3.56 -10.36 28.95
C ASP A 60 2.40 -9.38 28.63
N SER A 61 1.97 -9.32 27.37
CA SER A 61 0.99 -8.35 26.83
C SER A 61 1.49 -6.91 26.68
N ASP A 62 2.80 -6.68 26.80
CA ASP A 62 3.41 -5.39 26.47
C ASP A 62 3.67 -5.28 24.96
N TYR A 63 3.16 -4.21 24.37
CA TYR A 63 3.40 -3.91 22.96
C TYR A 63 4.83 -3.38 22.73
N PRO A 64 5.33 -3.47 21.48
CA PRO A 64 6.61 -2.86 21.12
C PRO A 64 6.68 -1.39 21.52
N THR A 65 7.85 -0.95 21.97
CA THR A 65 8.13 0.45 22.32
C THR A 65 8.95 1.16 21.24
N ALA A 66 9.59 0.39 20.36
CA ALA A 66 10.28 0.85 19.18
C ALA A 66 10.10 -0.13 18.02
N THR A 67 10.25 0.34 16.78
CA THR A 67 10.16 -0.54 15.61
C THR A 67 11.25 -1.61 15.61
N THR A 68 12.41 -1.32 16.20
CA THR A 68 13.52 -2.28 16.37
C THR A 68 13.11 -3.52 17.15
N ASP A 69 12.13 -3.42 18.06
CA ASP A 69 11.61 -4.57 18.81
C ASP A 69 10.93 -5.61 17.88
N LEU A 70 10.51 -5.18 16.69
CA LEU A 70 9.90 -6.04 15.67
C LEU A 70 10.87 -6.50 14.59
N THR A 71 11.96 -5.76 14.34
CA THR A 71 12.85 -5.99 13.20
C THR A 71 14.22 -6.55 13.58
N ASP A 72 14.62 -6.46 14.84
CA ASP A 72 15.94 -6.90 15.30
C ASP A 72 15.92 -8.37 15.78
N GLY A 73 17.07 -9.03 15.70
CA GLY A 73 17.30 -10.40 16.18
C GLY A 73 17.39 -11.47 15.09
N ASP A 74 17.67 -12.72 15.50
CA ASP A 74 17.85 -13.86 14.59
C ASP A 74 16.53 -14.32 13.91
N ASN A 75 15.38 -14.02 14.53
CA ASN A 75 14.04 -14.33 14.01
C ASN A 75 13.10 -13.13 14.25
N PRO A 76 13.16 -12.08 13.41
CA PRO A 76 12.36 -10.88 13.61
C PRO A 76 10.87 -11.12 13.27
N TYR A 77 9.98 -10.40 13.95
CA TYR A 77 8.54 -10.41 13.67
C TYR A 77 8.20 -9.72 12.33
N LEU A 78 9.05 -8.80 11.89
CA LEU A 78 9.02 -8.15 10.58
C LEU A 78 10.38 -8.25 9.92
N SER A 79 10.42 -8.79 8.69
CA SER A 79 11.66 -8.89 7.90
C SER A 79 12.11 -7.58 7.25
N VAL A 80 11.24 -6.56 7.28
CA VAL A 80 11.46 -5.25 6.68
C VAL A 80 10.94 -4.20 7.65
N ASP A 81 11.72 -3.14 7.86
CA ASP A 81 11.23 -1.94 8.53
C ASP A 81 10.37 -1.12 7.56
N TYR A 82 9.06 -1.31 7.66
CA TYR A 82 8.08 -0.53 6.89
C TYR A 82 7.92 0.90 7.43
N CYS A 83 8.30 1.12 8.69
CA CYS A 83 8.06 2.35 9.45
C CYS A 83 9.25 3.31 9.41
N ALA A 84 10.31 2.95 8.68
CA ALA A 84 11.51 3.76 8.53
C ALA A 84 11.16 5.16 7.99
N GLU A 85 11.77 6.20 8.58
CA GLU A 85 11.49 7.58 8.23
C GLU A 85 11.77 7.85 6.73
N GLY A 86 10.79 8.44 6.05
CA GLY A 86 10.87 8.73 4.61
C GLY A 86 10.75 7.52 3.68
N ALA A 87 10.59 6.30 4.23
CA ALA A 87 10.40 5.12 3.39
C ALA A 87 9.02 5.11 2.74
N THR A 88 9.00 4.78 1.45
CA THR A 88 7.76 4.58 0.69
C THR A 88 7.72 3.17 0.14
N PHE A 89 6.63 2.46 0.41
CA PHE A 89 6.36 1.15 -0.16
C PHE A 89 5.09 1.25 -0.98
N ASN A 90 5.23 1.00 -2.29
CA ASN A 90 4.09 0.92 -3.19
C ASN A 90 3.18 2.16 -3.09
N THR A 91 3.78 3.36 -3.21
CA THR A 91 3.12 4.68 -3.14
C THR A 91 2.49 5.05 -1.80
N TYR A 92 2.85 4.36 -0.73
CA TYR A 92 2.43 4.65 0.65
C TYR A 92 3.63 4.78 1.57
N SER A 93 3.51 5.67 2.55
CA SER A 93 4.39 5.76 3.73
C SER A 93 3.67 5.16 4.93
N PHE A 94 4.42 4.59 5.87
CA PHE A 94 3.86 4.01 7.09
C PHE A 94 4.48 4.70 8.29
N THR A 95 3.63 5.33 9.11
CA THR A 95 4.04 5.93 10.37
C THR A 95 3.61 5.01 11.49
N CYS A 96 4.58 4.52 12.25
CA CYS A 96 4.33 3.61 13.38
C CYS A 96 4.66 4.34 14.68
N THR A 97 3.63 4.55 15.49
CA THR A 97 3.74 5.16 16.80
C THR A 97 3.58 4.07 17.85
N TRP A 98 4.59 3.91 18.68
CA TRP A 98 4.66 2.95 19.76
C TRP A 98 4.53 3.71 21.09
N ASN A 99 3.66 3.25 22.00
CA ASN A 99 3.58 3.88 23.30
C ASN A 99 4.79 3.44 24.14
N ALA A 100 5.53 4.39 24.70
CA ALA A 100 6.73 4.11 25.50
C ALA A 100 6.45 3.31 26.78
N ASP A 101 5.18 3.24 27.20
CA ASP A 101 4.71 2.45 28.34
C ASP A 101 4.24 1.03 27.95
N GLY A 102 4.40 0.62 26.69
CA GLY A 102 4.00 -0.70 26.19
C GLY A 102 2.49 -0.92 26.11
N THR A 103 1.66 0.12 26.31
CA THR A 103 0.20 -0.06 26.39
C THR A 103 -0.50 -0.14 25.03
N GLY A 104 0.21 0.14 23.94
CA GLY A 104 -0.40 0.16 22.63
C GLY A 104 0.44 0.73 21.51
N TYR A 105 -0.18 0.77 20.34
CA TYR A 105 0.42 1.26 19.11
C TYR A 105 -0.62 1.93 18.19
N SER A 106 -0.13 2.70 17.23
CA SER A 106 -0.88 3.22 16.09
C SER A 106 -0.04 3.12 14.83
N ILE A 107 -0.53 2.40 13.83
CA ILE A 107 0.10 2.26 12.51
C ILE A 107 -0.75 3.00 11.49
N VAL A 108 -0.18 4.00 10.85
CA VAL A 108 -0.87 4.85 9.87
C VAL A 108 -0.23 4.67 8.50
N ALA A 109 -0.96 4.08 7.56
CA ALA A 109 -0.56 4.05 6.16
C ALA A 109 -1.13 5.29 5.44
N THR A 110 -0.24 6.18 5.01
CA THR A 110 -0.60 7.43 4.32
C THR A 110 -0.10 7.39 2.87
N PRO A 111 -0.92 7.76 1.87
CA PRO A 111 -0.46 7.90 0.49
C PRO A 111 0.79 8.80 0.43
N ALA A 112 1.83 8.34 -0.26
CA ALA A 112 3.02 9.13 -0.51
C ALA A 112 2.71 10.29 -1.47
N ASP A 113 3.54 11.33 -1.44
CA ASP A 113 3.38 12.48 -2.34
C ASP A 113 3.38 12.04 -3.81
N GLY A 114 2.51 12.67 -4.61
CA GLY A 114 2.26 12.30 -6.01
C GLY A 114 1.49 10.99 -6.23
N SER A 115 1.08 10.28 -5.17
CA SER A 115 0.18 9.12 -5.30
C SER A 115 -1.23 9.55 -5.72
N GLN A 116 -1.88 8.74 -6.56
CA GLN A 116 -3.31 8.93 -6.89
C GLN A 116 -4.24 8.33 -5.83
N ALA A 117 -3.70 7.64 -4.82
CA ALA A 117 -4.49 7.11 -3.72
C ALA A 117 -4.83 8.23 -2.72
N THR A 118 -6.04 8.20 -2.16
CA THR A 118 -6.54 9.27 -1.30
C THR A 118 -6.95 8.77 0.08
N LYS A 119 -6.77 7.49 0.38
CA LYS A 119 -7.20 6.87 1.63
C LYS A 119 -6.03 6.63 2.56
N THR A 120 -6.26 6.93 3.83
CA THR A 120 -5.38 6.59 4.95
C THR A 120 -5.98 5.41 5.70
N TYR A 121 -5.13 4.48 6.13
CA TYR A 121 -5.52 3.34 6.95
C TYR A 121 -4.80 3.40 8.29
N THR A 122 -5.57 3.49 9.37
CA THR A 122 -5.03 3.50 10.73
C THR A 122 -5.39 2.20 11.43
N PHE A 123 -4.39 1.51 11.95
CA PHE A 123 -4.56 0.37 12.85
C PHE A 123 -4.13 0.76 14.25
N THR A 124 -5.02 0.63 15.22
CA THR A 124 -4.69 0.83 16.64
C THR A 124 -4.70 -0.49 17.41
N THR A 125 -4.16 -0.47 18.62
CA THR A 125 -4.19 -1.57 19.59
C THR A 125 -5.45 -2.42 19.54
N GLY A 126 -5.28 -3.74 19.46
CA GLY A 126 -6.38 -4.70 19.30
C GLY A 126 -6.86 -4.87 17.86
N GLY A 127 -6.04 -4.50 16.88
CA GLY A 127 -6.31 -4.70 15.44
C GLY A 127 -7.47 -3.88 14.87
N LYS A 128 -7.87 -2.80 15.54
CA LYS A 128 -8.98 -1.95 15.09
C LYS A 128 -8.53 -1.15 13.86
N LEU A 129 -9.30 -1.25 12.78
CA LEU A 129 -9.08 -0.48 11.56
C LEU A 129 -9.97 0.76 11.55
N GLU A 130 -9.36 1.90 11.27
CA GLU A 130 -10.04 3.14 10.92
C GLU A 130 -9.60 3.57 9.51
N GLU A 131 -10.56 4.01 8.68
CA GLU A 131 -10.29 4.52 7.34
C GLU A 131 -10.54 6.02 7.31
N GLY A 132 -9.55 6.77 6.80
CA GLY A 132 -9.63 8.21 6.61
C GLY A 132 -9.45 8.60 5.15
N VAL A 133 -9.80 9.84 4.82
CA VAL A 133 -9.50 10.46 3.53
C VAL A 133 -8.45 11.54 3.74
N VAL A 134 -7.40 11.53 2.93
CA VAL A 134 -6.42 12.62 2.88
C VAL A 134 -7.13 13.83 2.29
N VAL A 135 -7.38 14.84 3.13
CA VAL A 135 -7.84 16.14 2.65
C VAL A 135 -6.62 16.82 2.06
N ALA A 136 -6.60 17.01 0.74
CA ALA A 136 -5.58 17.84 0.09
C ALA A 136 -5.62 19.22 0.75
N GLY A 137 -4.52 19.57 1.44
CA GLY A 137 -4.29 20.92 1.98
C GLY A 137 -3.91 21.88 0.87
#